data_AF-M1CK49-F1
#
_entry.id   AF-M1CK49-F1
#
_cell.length_a   1.000
_cell.length_b   1.000
_cell.length_c   1.000
_cell.angle_alpha   90.00
_cell.angle_beta   90.00
_cell.angle_gamma   90.00
#
_symmetry.space_group_name_H-M   'P 1'
#
loop_
_entity.id
_entity.type
_entity.pdbx_description
1 polymer ?
#
loop_
_entity_poly.entity_id
_entity_poly.type
_entity_poly.pdbx_seq_one_letter_code
_entity_poly.pdbx_strand_id
1 'polypeptide(L)'
;MADFSVCPICNLRVLTFELERHANSHFDDEDIDKDFELAQQIALDLACAPSSPPYIPVDDDMQCETSSRKDRESSFLKSEAKNCNPGGKDIDEKARILSSVHSNETQPQIGQGLMDLLKNCLELETEKTTTILCGNVDHFQSSHSEDFGWGCGWRNIQMLSSHLLKQRQEAREVLYGGSGFVPDIPSLQRWLEIAWKRGFDKQGSEDFDQAIYGKRNWIGTTECATLFRSFGLRARIVDFVSREIDIRSSEVGKCVGNMAPQVYGPMDRYLSKGKNVVSKAVPISYDVKAKPKVQQALIDWVWNYFADNKSRISGNHGILVSQKAPLYFQHDGHSRTIVGIQMKCQRNGPMQYNLLILDPGHTTESLAKSLKGNFGWQKLIKRGVHTLKKPLYQLCFLDPGIASGEEIESLKNLHSIRVEA
;
A
#
# COMPACT_ATOMS: atom_id res chain seq x y z
N MET A 1 17.45 -18.94 29.17
CA MET A 1 16.56 -20.06 28.74
C MET A 1 16.01 -19.68 27.37
N ALA A 2 15.67 -20.63 26.51
CA ALA A 2 14.93 -20.31 25.29
C ALA A 2 13.49 -19.94 25.68
N ASP A 3 12.97 -18.85 25.13
CA ASP A 3 11.60 -18.39 25.38
C ASP A 3 10.65 -18.93 24.31
N PHE A 4 9.46 -19.37 24.75
CA PHE A 4 8.50 -20.10 23.93
C PHE A 4 7.10 -19.53 24.06
N SER A 5 6.53 -19.12 22.93
CA SER A 5 5.17 -18.62 22.82
C SER A 5 4.24 -19.63 22.15
N VAL A 6 2.95 -19.54 22.43
CA VAL A 6 1.92 -20.39 21.83
C VAL A 6 1.30 -19.66 20.63
N CYS A 7 1.23 -20.34 19.49
CA CYS A 7 0.55 -19.82 18.30
C CYS A 7 -0.95 -19.66 18.56
N PRO A 8 -1.55 -18.46 18.41
CA PRO A 8 -2.98 -18.26 18.63
C PRO A 8 -3.87 -18.87 17.52
N ILE A 9 -3.28 -19.46 16.47
CA ILE A 9 -4.00 -20.03 15.32
C ILE A 9 -4.13 -21.55 15.46
N CYS A 10 -3.03 -22.27 15.72
CA CYS A 10 -3.01 -23.74 15.83
C CYS A 10 -2.54 -24.29 17.19
N ASN A 11 -2.28 -23.44 18.18
CA ASN A 11 -1.78 -23.79 19.52
C ASN A 11 -0.40 -24.49 19.58
N LEU A 12 0.38 -24.52 18.50
CA LEU A 12 1.78 -24.98 18.56
C LEU A 12 2.61 -24.09 19.49
N ARG A 13 3.51 -24.69 20.28
CA ARG A 13 4.59 -23.95 20.95
C ARG A 13 5.74 -23.77 19.98
N VAL A 14 6.15 -22.52 19.77
CA VAL A 14 7.29 -22.12 18.94
C VAL A 14 8.17 -21.15 19.71
N LEU A 15 9.43 -20.97 19.30
CA LEU A 15 10.31 -19.97 19.90
C LEU A 15 9.69 -18.58 19.72
N THR A 16 9.77 -17.70 20.73
CA THR A 16 9.05 -16.41 20.69
C THR A 16 9.44 -15.53 19.49
N PHE A 17 10.68 -15.60 19.01
CA PHE A 17 11.11 -14.89 17.79
C PHE A 17 10.64 -15.56 16.47
N GLU A 18 10.19 -16.82 16.53
CA GLU A 18 9.63 -17.55 15.39
C GLU A 18 8.09 -17.52 15.37
N LEU A 19 7.47 -17.03 16.46
CA LEU A 19 6.01 -16.91 16.58
C LEU A 19 5.40 -16.12 15.42
N GLU A 20 6.04 -15.03 15.01
CA GLU A 20 5.60 -14.20 13.88
C GLU A 20 5.70 -14.95 12.55
N ARG A 21 6.85 -15.58 12.26
CA ARG A 21 7.03 -16.41 11.05
C ARG A 21 5.99 -17.53 10.98
N HIS A 22 5.77 -18.21 12.10
CA HIS A 22 4.83 -19.32 12.19
C HIS A 22 3.36 -18.85 12.13
N ALA A 23 3.02 -17.72 12.74
CA ALA A 23 1.71 -17.08 12.59
C ALA A 23 1.44 -16.71 11.12
N ASN A 24 2.45 -16.18 10.42
CA ASN A 24 2.34 -15.79 9.02
C ASN A 24 2.19 -17.00 8.08
N SER A 25 2.89 -18.12 8.32
CA SER A 25 2.73 -19.33 7.47
C SER A 25 1.31 -19.92 7.44
N HIS A 26 0.49 -19.69 8.48
CA HIS A 26 -0.93 -20.10 8.48
C HIS A 26 -1.79 -19.36 7.44
N PHE A 27 -1.25 -18.34 6.76
CA PHE A 27 -1.95 -17.58 5.72
C PHE A 27 -1.48 -17.91 4.28
N ASP A 28 -0.41 -18.71 4.11
CA ASP A 28 0.21 -18.94 2.79
C ASP A 28 0.00 -20.37 2.23
N ASP A 29 -0.09 -21.40 3.09
CA ASP A 29 -0.12 -22.80 2.63
C ASP A 29 -1.54 -23.41 2.49
N GLU A 30 -2.47 -23.12 3.42
CA GLU A 30 -3.71 -23.93 3.54
C GLU A 30 -4.84 -23.61 2.53
N ASP A 31 -4.84 -22.47 1.85
CA ASP A 31 -5.93 -22.11 0.91
C ASP A 31 -5.68 -22.68 -0.52
N ILE A 32 -4.43 -22.89 -0.94
CA ILE A 32 -4.09 -23.11 -2.37
C ILE A 32 -4.41 -24.52 -2.88
N ASP A 33 -4.14 -25.57 -2.08
CA ASP A 33 -4.40 -26.95 -2.51
C ASP A 33 -5.91 -27.22 -2.60
N LYS A 34 -6.70 -26.60 -1.72
CA LYS A 34 -8.17 -26.63 -1.74
C LYS A 34 -8.72 -25.90 -2.97
N ASP A 35 -8.12 -24.76 -3.36
CA ASP A 35 -8.43 -24.06 -4.61
C ASP A 35 -8.13 -24.92 -5.85
N PHE A 36 -7.06 -25.74 -5.84
CA PHE A 36 -6.72 -26.63 -6.96
C PHE A 36 -7.72 -27.79 -7.12
N GLU A 37 -8.11 -28.47 -6.03
CA GLU A 37 -9.14 -29.51 -6.07
C GLU A 37 -10.50 -28.95 -6.54
N LEU A 38 -10.91 -27.79 -5.99
CA LEU A 38 -12.17 -27.14 -6.36
C LEU A 38 -12.17 -26.70 -7.85
N ALA A 39 -11.04 -26.18 -8.34
CA ALA A 39 -10.89 -25.83 -9.75
C ALA A 39 -10.90 -27.06 -10.69
N GLN A 40 -10.27 -28.17 -10.30
CA GLN A 40 -10.34 -29.42 -11.06
C GLN A 40 -11.76 -29.98 -11.12
N GLN A 41 -12.49 -29.97 -10.00
CA GLN A 41 -13.87 -30.49 -9.96
C GLN A 41 -14.78 -29.71 -10.91
N ILE A 42 -14.70 -28.38 -10.91
CA ILE A 42 -15.45 -27.50 -11.81
C ILE A 42 -15.02 -27.69 -13.28
N ALA A 43 -13.74 -27.96 -13.55
CA ALA A 43 -13.24 -28.20 -14.90
C ALA A 43 -13.71 -29.55 -15.49
N LEU A 44 -13.83 -30.59 -14.66
CA LEU A 44 -14.34 -31.91 -15.07
C LEU A 44 -15.80 -31.84 -15.51
N ASP A 45 -16.65 -31.14 -14.75
CA ASP A 45 -18.09 -30.98 -15.07
C ASP A 45 -18.33 -30.22 -16.39
N LEU A 46 -17.36 -29.40 -16.83
CA LEU A 46 -17.43 -28.60 -18.05
C LEU A 46 -16.88 -29.29 -19.30
N ALA A 47 -16.24 -30.46 -19.18
CA ALA A 47 -15.56 -31.14 -20.29
C ALA A 47 -16.50 -31.90 -21.25
N CYS A 48 -17.80 -32.02 -20.94
CA CYS A 48 -18.74 -32.90 -21.64
C CYS A 48 -19.40 -32.33 -22.92
N ALA A 49 -18.86 -31.26 -23.54
CA ALA A 49 -19.44 -30.61 -24.73
C ALA A 49 -18.45 -30.53 -25.92
N PRO A 50 -18.83 -30.83 -27.19
CA PRO A 50 -17.84 -31.15 -28.23
C PRO A 50 -17.46 -30.03 -29.23
N SER A 51 -16.15 -29.91 -29.48
CA SER A 51 -15.43 -29.63 -30.75
C SER A 51 -15.53 -28.28 -31.53
N SER A 52 -14.34 -27.79 -31.94
CA SER A 52 -13.97 -26.68 -32.88
C SER A 52 -13.83 -27.19 -34.35
N PRO A 53 -13.04 -26.64 -35.33
CA PRO A 53 -12.17 -25.43 -35.50
C PRO A 53 -12.68 -24.51 -36.68
N PRO A 54 -11.90 -23.78 -37.55
CA PRO A 54 -10.52 -23.21 -37.58
C PRO A 54 -10.52 -21.64 -37.66
N TYR A 55 -9.47 -20.82 -37.91
CA TYR A 55 -8.07 -20.90 -38.42
C TYR A 55 -7.87 -20.85 -39.97
N ILE A 56 -6.81 -20.26 -40.59
CA ILE A 56 -5.47 -19.83 -40.08
C ILE A 56 -5.00 -18.36 -40.39
N PRO A 57 -4.59 -17.94 -41.62
CA PRO A 57 -3.37 -17.10 -41.84
C PRO A 57 -3.62 -15.77 -42.63
N VAL A 58 -2.67 -14.95 -43.16
CA VAL A 58 -1.21 -14.98 -43.48
C VAL A 58 -0.55 -13.57 -43.39
N ASP A 59 0.78 -13.52 -43.16
CA ASP A 59 1.91 -12.67 -43.67
C ASP A 59 1.79 -11.11 -43.80
N ASP A 60 2.84 -10.27 -43.67
CA ASP A 60 4.32 -10.44 -43.75
C ASP A 60 5.10 -9.36 -42.88
N ASP A 61 6.45 -9.30 -42.92
CA ASP A 61 7.35 -8.42 -42.11
C ASP A 61 8.25 -7.45 -42.96
N MET A 62 9.06 -6.58 -42.31
CA MET A 62 10.53 -6.41 -42.51
C MET A 62 11.10 -4.96 -42.42
N GLN A 63 11.76 -4.62 -41.28
CA GLN A 63 13.09 -3.95 -41.11
C GLN A 63 13.40 -2.58 -41.80
N CYS A 64 14.43 -1.74 -41.50
CA CYS A 64 15.28 -1.32 -40.34
C CYS A 64 15.80 0.13 -40.72
N GLU A 65 16.59 0.97 -40.03
CA GLU A 65 17.81 0.77 -39.22
C GLU A 65 18.32 2.08 -38.53
N THR A 66 19.24 1.91 -37.56
CA THR A 66 20.35 2.78 -37.03
C THR A 66 20.33 4.33 -36.82
N SER A 67 20.73 4.69 -35.57
CA SER A 67 21.53 5.88 -35.14
C SER A 67 20.84 7.26 -35.05
N SER A 68 21.27 8.22 -34.21
CA SER A 68 22.58 8.49 -33.57
C SER A 68 22.47 9.29 -32.25
N ARG A 69 23.60 9.56 -31.56
CA ARG A 69 23.67 10.27 -30.25
C ARG A 69 23.82 11.79 -30.38
N LYS A 70 23.34 12.55 -29.38
CA LYS A 70 24.07 13.70 -28.78
C LYS A 70 23.46 14.21 -27.47
N ASP A 71 24.34 14.58 -26.55
CA ASP A 71 24.07 15.07 -25.20
C ASP A 71 23.93 16.60 -25.14
N ARG A 72 23.28 17.13 -24.09
CA ARG A 72 23.63 18.42 -23.47
C ARG A 72 22.99 18.62 -22.09
N GLU A 73 23.64 19.44 -21.26
CA GLU A 73 23.47 19.49 -19.81
C GLU A 73 22.62 20.66 -19.29
N SER A 74 22.35 20.57 -17.99
CA SER A 74 21.70 21.51 -17.06
C SER A 74 21.83 23.03 -17.28
N SER A 75 20.86 23.76 -16.70
CA SER A 75 21.18 24.99 -15.96
C SER A 75 20.34 25.12 -14.69
N PHE A 76 20.93 25.69 -13.62
CA PHE A 76 20.27 25.97 -12.33
C PHE A 76 19.83 27.43 -12.26
N LEU A 77 18.72 27.73 -11.58
CA LEU A 77 18.50 29.03 -10.94
C LEU A 77 17.84 28.87 -9.57
N LYS A 78 18.18 29.77 -8.64
CA LYS A 78 17.61 29.90 -7.28
C LYS A 78 16.66 31.10 -7.23
N SER A 79 15.79 31.13 -6.24
CA SER A 79 15.18 32.38 -5.72
C SER A 79 14.99 32.30 -4.20
N GLU A 80 14.80 33.45 -3.55
CA GLU A 80 14.80 33.62 -2.09
C GLU A 80 13.47 34.18 -1.57
N ALA A 81 13.09 33.87 -0.34
CA ALA A 81 12.16 34.67 0.45
C ALA A 81 12.35 34.51 1.98
N LYS A 82 12.05 35.58 2.72
CA LYS A 82 11.85 35.60 4.18
C LYS A 82 10.30 35.56 4.42
N ASN A 83 9.72 35.31 5.60
CA ASN A 83 10.19 35.54 6.97
C ASN A 83 9.28 34.76 7.96
N CYS A 84 9.83 33.91 8.85
CA CYS A 84 9.02 33.07 9.77
C CYS A 84 9.07 33.49 11.26
N ASN A 85 8.09 33.00 12.04
CA ASN A 85 8.01 33.07 13.51
C ASN A 85 9.28 32.54 14.21
N PRO A 86 9.55 32.92 15.48
CA PRO A 86 10.74 32.47 16.22
C PRO A 86 10.91 30.95 16.26
N GLY A 87 9.85 30.19 16.58
CA GLY A 87 9.87 28.72 16.52
C GLY A 87 9.77 28.14 15.10
N GLY A 88 9.19 28.88 14.14
CA GLY A 88 9.10 28.44 12.75
C GLY A 88 10.47 28.40 12.07
N LYS A 89 11.31 29.41 12.33
CA LYS A 89 12.69 29.49 11.80
C LYS A 89 13.53 28.27 12.18
N ASP A 90 13.43 27.80 13.43
CA ASP A 90 14.10 26.60 13.93
C ASP A 90 13.61 25.31 13.22
N ILE A 91 12.30 25.16 13.01
CA ILE A 91 11.72 23.99 12.33
C ILE A 91 12.10 23.99 10.84
N ASP A 92 12.04 25.14 10.17
CA ASP A 92 12.44 25.27 8.76
C ASP A 92 13.95 25.15 8.56
N GLU A 93 14.77 25.43 9.59
CA GLU A 93 16.20 25.11 9.62
C GLU A 93 16.44 23.61 9.78
N LYS A 94 15.75 22.95 10.72
CA LYS A 94 15.80 21.48 10.89
C LYS A 94 15.37 20.73 9.63
N ALA A 95 14.35 21.23 8.91
CA ALA A 95 13.96 20.69 7.62
C ALA A 95 15.06 20.83 6.55
N ARG A 96 15.67 22.03 6.43
CA ARG A 96 16.78 22.29 5.47
C ARG A 96 18.02 21.46 5.79
N ILE A 97 18.38 21.31 7.06
CA ILE A 97 19.48 20.45 7.51
C ILE A 97 19.16 18.99 7.19
N LEU A 98 17.93 18.52 7.47
CA LEU A 98 17.56 17.14 7.18
C LEU A 98 17.63 16.84 5.67
N SER A 99 17.17 17.75 4.80
CA SER A 99 17.28 17.62 3.35
C SER A 99 18.72 17.66 2.80
N SER A 100 19.72 18.05 3.60
CA SER A 100 21.14 18.02 3.20
C SER A 100 21.96 16.91 3.87
N VAL A 101 21.42 16.19 4.86
CA VAL A 101 22.14 15.12 5.59
C VAL A 101 21.41 13.76 5.62
N HIS A 102 20.16 13.66 5.14
CA HIS A 102 19.47 12.38 5.05
C HIS A 102 20.09 11.46 3.99
N SER A 103 20.16 10.16 4.27
CA SER A 103 20.67 9.17 3.33
C SER A 103 19.59 8.77 2.33
N ASN A 104 19.99 8.48 1.09
CA ASN A 104 19.15 7.74 0.15
C ASN A 104 19.08 6.27 0.55
N GLU A 105 17.88 5.70 0.55
CA GLU A 105 17.65 4.28 0.76
C GLU A 105 18.22 3.44 -0.40
N THR A 106 19.01 2.41 -0.08
CA THR A 106 19.73 1.64 -1.11
C THR A 106 18.95 0.40 -1.53
N GLN A 107 18.44 0.41 -2.77
CA GLN A 107 17.74 -0.74 -3.35
C GLN A 107 18.69 -1.69 -4.10
N PRO A 108 18.46 -3.01 -4.06
CA PRO A 108 19.13 -3.96 -4.94
C PRO A 108 18.92 -3.59 -6.42
N GLN A 109 20.00 -3.52 -7.21
CA GLN A 109 19.93 -3.12 -8.61
C GLN A 109 19.31 -4.22 -9.49
N ILE A 110 17.99 -4.21 -9.63
CA ILE A 110 17.30 -4.96 -10.69
C ILE A 110 17.46 -4.16 -11.98
N GLY A 111 18.27 -4.65 -12.93
CA GLY A 111 18.54 -3.94 -14.20
C GLY A 111 17.34 -3.70 -15.14
N GLN A 112 16.15 -4.19 -14.80
CA GLN A 112 14.87 -3.85 -15.43
C GLN A 112 13.87 -3.53 -14.31
N GLY A 113 13.01 -2.53 -14.51
CA GLY A 113 12.04 -2.10 -13.51
C GLY A 113 11.08 -3.22 -13.09
N LEU A 114 10.76 -3.30 -11.80
CA LEU A 114 9.90 -4.37 -11.28
C LEU A 114 8.49 -4.33 -11.87
N MET A 115 7.95 -3.13 -12.11
CA MET A 115 6.65 -2.95 -12.76
C MET A 115 6.67 -3.35 -14.24
N ASP A 116 7.79 -3.19 -14.95
CA ASP A 116 7.94 -3.65 -16.33
C ASP A 116 7.99 -5.18 -16.39
N LEU A 117 8.71 -5.80 -15.45
CA LEU A 117 8.75 -7.26 -15.29
C LEU A 117 7.35 -7.82 -14.95
N LEU A 118 6.60 -7.17 -14.06
CA LEU A 118 5.21 -7.52 -13.75
C LEU A 118 4.29 -7.36 -14.97
N LYS A 119 4.39 -6.24 -15.70
CA LYS A 119 3.64 -6.01 -16.94
C LYS A 119 3.91 -7.14 -17.95
N ASN A 120 5.17 -7.45 -18.22
CA ASN A 120 5.55 -8.51 -19.16
C ASN A 120 4.98 -9.88 -18.73
N CYS A 121 4.99 -10.19 -17.43
CA CYS A 121 4.38 -11.43 -16.93
C CYS A 121 2.86 -11.48 -17.11
N LEU A 122 2.17 -10.35 -16.92
CA LEU A 122 0.72 -10.23 -17.13
C LEU A 122 0.33 -10.31 -18.62
N GLU A 123 1.19 -9.84 -19.53
CA GLU A 123 0.98 -9.94 -20.99
C GLU A 123 1.14 -11.38 -21.52
N LEU A 124 1.80 -12.24 -20.74
CA LEU A 124 2.00 -13.67 -21.04
C LEU A 124 0.93 -14.59 -20.40
N GLU A 125 -0.07 -14.04 -19.70
CA GLU A 125 -1.16 -14.86 -19.15
C GLU A 125 -2.18 -15.23 -20.22
N THR A 126 -2.51 -16.53 -20.32
CA THR A 126 -3.41 -17.09 -21.35
C THR A 126 -4.90 -16.84 -21.08
N GLU A 127 -5.25 -16.39 -19.87
CA GLU A 127 -6.63 -16.06 -19.50
C GLU A 127 -7.02 -14.66 -19.98
N LYS A 128 -8.26 -14.51 -20.47
CA LYS A 128 -8.77 -13.20 -20.87
C LYS A 128 -9.02 -12.30 -19.64
N THR A 129 -8.04 -11.46 -19.34
CA THR A 129 -8.09 -10.50 -18.24
C THR A 129 -8.13 -9.04 -18.72
N THR A 130 -8.60 -8.17 -17.83
CA THR A 130 -8.39 -6.72 -17.88
C THR A 130 -7.58 -6.36 -16.64
N THR A 131 -6.42 -5.75 -16.81
CA THR A 131 -5.51 -5.41 -15.71
C THR A 131 -5.20 -3.92 -15.74
N ILE A 132 -5.24 -3.26 -14.58
CA ILE A 132 -4.91 -1.84 -14.44
C ILE A 132 -3.79 -1.72 -13.42
N LEU A 133 -2.63 -1.23 -13.86
CA LEU A 133 -1.44 -1.00 -13.04
C LEU A 133 -1.30 0.51 -12.76
N CYS A 134 -0.63 0.89 -11.68
CA CYS A 134 -0.05 2.23 -11.57
C CYS A 134 1.20 2.36 -12.47
N GLY A 135 1.69 3.58 -12.66
CA GLY A 135 3.06 3.83 -13.15
C GLY A 135 4.14 3.25 -12.23
N ASN A 136 5.42 3.43 -12.58
CA ASN A 136 6.56 2.80 -11.90
C ASN A 136 6.48 2.86 -10.37
N VAL A 137 6.78 1.73 -9.72
CA VAL A 137 7.02 1.60 -8.28
C VAL A 137 8.31 0.80 -8.10
N ASP A 138 9.26 1.33 -7.33
CA ASP A 138 10.50 0.62 -7.00
C ASP A 138 10.32 -0.02 -5.60
N HIS A 139 10.59 -1.33 -5.47
CA HIS A 139 10.24 -2.13 -4.27
C HIS A 139 11.23 -1.95 -3.11
N PHE A 140 10.70 -1.73 -1.91
CA PHE A 140 11.47 -1.67 -0.67
C PHE A 140 11.09 -2.84 0.24
N GLN A 141 12.06 -3.70 0.52
CA GLN A 141 11.92 -4.83 1.42
C GLN A 141 12.36 -4.46 2.84
N SER A 142 11.79 -5.12 3.84
CA SER A 142 12.29 -5.08 5.21
C SER A 142 13.64 -5.80 5.33
N SER A 143 14.48 -5.37 6.28
CA SER A 143 15.77 -5.94 6.60
C SER A 143 15.77 -6.56 8.01
N HIS A 144 16.27 -7.80 8.12
CA HIS A 144 16.37 -8.54 9.39
C HIS A 144 17.24 -7.84 10.46
N SER A 145 18.17 -6.96 10.06
CA SER A 145 19.04 -6.23 11.00
C SER A 145 18.45 -4.89 11.46
N GLU A 146 17.50 -4.32 10.71
CA GLU A 146 17.00 -2.95 10.91
C GLU A 146 15.54 -2.95 11.37
N ASP A 147 14.64 -3.35 10.48
CA ASP A 147 13.21 -3.04 10.51
C ASP A 147 12.25 -4.24 10.42
N PHE A 148 12.77 -5.48 10.32
CA PHE A 148 11.92 -6.68 10.36
C PHE A 148 11.04 -6.73 11.63
N GLY A 149 9.77 -7.11 11.46
CA GLY A 149 8.75 -7.11 12.52
C GLY A 149 8.13 -5.75 12.86
N TRP A 150 8.58 -4.63 12.26
CA TRP A 150 7.99 -3.31 12.53
C TRP A 150 8.02 -2.27 11.39
N GLY A 151 8.86 -2.47 10.37
CA GLY A 151 9.16 -1.53 9.31
C GLY A 151 8.14 -1.41 8.19
N CYS A 152 7.13 -2.29 8.12
CA CYS A 152 6.29 -2.43 6.93
C CYS A 152 5.64 -1.11 6.47
N GLY A 153 5.10 -0.31 7.39
CA GLY A 153 4.52 1.00 7.04
C GLY A 153 5.55 1.97 6.48
N TRP A 154 6.77 1.98 7.02
CA TRP A 154 7.88 2.80 6.50
C TRP A 154 8.33 2.34 5.10
N ARG A 155 8.45 1.02 4.87
CA ARG A 155 8.77 0.47 3.54
C ARG A 155 7.66 0.74 2.50
N ASN A 156 6.39 0.75 2.91
CA ASN A 156 5.28 1.17 2.04
C ASN A 156 5.31 2.68 1.74
N ILE A 157 5.68 3.53 2.69
CA ILE A 157 5.96 4.97 2.44
C ILE A 157 7.11 5.12 1.42
N GLN A 158 8.17 4.31 1.52
CA GLN A 158 9.27 4.31 0.54
C GLN A 158 8.78 3.90 -0.87
N MET A 159 7.93 2.87 -0.99
CA MET A 159 7.32 2.47 -2.27
C MET A 159 6.39 3.54 -2.88
N LEU A 160 5.58 4.21 -2.06
CA LEU A 160 4.79 5.37 -2.52
C LEU A 160 5.70 6.52 -2.97
N SER A 161 6.81 6.74 -2.26
CA SER A 161 7.78 7.81 -2.56
C SER A 161 8.52 7.59 -3.88
N SER A 162 8.97 6.37 -4.18
CA SER A 162 9.66 6.08 -5.46
C SER A 162 8.77 6.34 -6.67
N HIS A 163 7.48 6.01 -6.57
CA HIS A 163 6.49 6.39 -7.58
C HIS A 163 6.38 7.92 -7.73
N LEU A 164 6.12 8.64 -6.63
CA LEU A 164 5.89 10.09 -6.66
C LEU A 164 7.10 10.85 -7.22
N LEU A 165 8.31 10.54 -6.76
CA LEU A 165 9.56 11.19 -7.19
C LEU A 165 9.92 10.94 -8.68
N LYS A 166 9.34 9.90 -9.30
CA LYS A 166 9.63 9.46 -10.68
C LYS A 166 8.51 9.78 -11.66
N GLN A 167 7.26 9.92 -11.19
CA GLN A 167 6.06 10.14 -12.03
C GLN A 167 5.45 11.54 -11.89
N ARG A 168 5.73 12.28 -10.81
CA ARG A 168 5.14 13.60 -10.53
C ARG A 168 6.21 14.65 -10.27
N GLN A 169 6.50 15.50 -11.25
CA GLN A 169 7.52 16.54 -11.15
C GLN A 169 7.22 17.51 -9.99
N GLU A 170 5.96 17.87 -9.79
CA GLU A 170 5.53 18.76 -8.71
C GLU A 170 5.69 18.14 -7.32
N ALA A 171 5.64 16.81 -7.21
CA ALA A 171 5.96 16.08 -5.98
C ALA A 171 7.48 15.98 -5.76
N ARG A 172 8.23 15.73 -6.84
CA ARG A 172 9.71 15.65 -6.83
C ARG A 172 10.37 16.92 -6.30
N GLU A 173 9.78 18.08 -6.58
CA GLU A 173 10.29 19.40 -6.14
C GLU A 173 10.07 19.69 -4.65
N VAL A 174 9.03 19.11 -4.02
CA VAL A 174 8.67 19.41 -2.62
C VAL A 174 8.99 18.28 -1.63
N LEU A 175 8.94 17.01 -2.06
CA LEU A 175 9.18 15.86 -1.19
C LEU A 175 10.60 15.89 -0.62
N TYR A 176 10.70 15.73 0.70
CA TYR A 176 11.96 15.66 1.44
C TYR A 176 12.90 16.86 1.22
N GLY A 177 12.34 18.03 0.89
CA GLY A 177 13.10 19.25 0.59
C GLY A 177 13.66 19.30 -0.84
N GLY A 178 13.10 18.53 -1.77
CA GLY A 178 13.50 18.52 -3.18
C GLY A 178 14.75 17.66 -3.46
N SER A 179 15.10 16.73 -2.57
CA SER A 179 16.31 15.90 -2.71
C SER A 179 16.29 14.97 -3.94
N GLY A 180 15.09 14.68 -4.47
CA GLY A 180 14.88 13.84 -5.65
C GLY A 180 15.08 12.34 -5.42
N PHE A 181 15.22 11.90 -4.17
CA PHE A 181 15.48 10.49 -3.80
C PHE A 181 14.67 10.05 -2.56
N VAL A 182 14.58 8.73 -2.31
CA VAL A 182 13.79 8.15 -1.21
C VAL A 182 14.63 8.08 0.07
N PRO A 183 14.20 8.68 1.20
CA PRO A 183 14.97 8.64 2.45
C PRO A 183 14.99 7.27 3.14
N ASP A 184 16.05 7.02 3.90
CA ASP A 184 16.11 5.94 4.90
C ASP A 184 15.01 6.06 5.99
N ILE A 185 14.69 4.95 6.67
CA ILE A 185 13.66 4.93 7.73
C ILE A 185 13.96 5.96 8.86
N PRO A 186 15.19 6.07 9.40
CA PRO A 186 15.51 7.08 10.41
C PRO A 186 15.23 8.52 9.96
N SER A 187 15.39 8.83 8.69
CA SER A 187 15.09 10.15 8.12
C SER A 187 13.59 10.35 7.89
N LEU A 188 12.85 9.32 7.47
CA LEU A 188 11.39 9.37 7.41
C LEU A 188 10.78 9.64 8.79
N GLN A 189 11.31 9.02 9.85
CA GLN A 189 10.91 9.30 11.23
C GLN A 189 11.13 10.78 11.62
N ARG A 190 12.29 11.36 11.26
CA ARG A 190 12.56 12.80 11.51
C ARG A 190 11.63 13.71 10.69
N TRP A 191 11.31 13.36 9.45
CA TRP A 191 10.35 14.11 8.64
C TRP A 191 8.93 14.07 9.24
N LEU A 192 8.50 12.93 9.79
CA LEU A 192 7.24 12.82 10.51
C LEU A 192 7.22 13.68 11.80
N GLU A 193 8.32 13.70 12.56
CA GLU A 193 8.41 14.64 13.69
C GLU A 193 8.38 16.12 13.27
N ILE A 194 8.93 16.46 12.10
CA ILE A 194 8.83 17.82 11.52
C ILE A 194 7.39 18.13 11.10
N ALA A 195 6.64 17.16 10.55
CA ALA A 195 5.22 17.29 10.27
C ALA A 195 4.42 17.60 11.55
N TRP A 196 4.63 16.83 12.61
CA TRP A 196 4.02 17.06 13.92
C TRP A 196 4.39 18.43 14.51
N LYS A 197 5.65 18.84 14.42
CA LYS A 197 6.13 20.16 14.89
C LYS A 197 5.57 21.33 14.06
N ARG A 198 5.18 21.09 12.80
CA ARG A 198 4.42 22.03 11.94
C ARG A 198 2.90 22.03 12.22
N GLY A 199 2.43 21.19 13.14
CA GLY A 199 1.04 21.10 13.58
C GLY A 199 0.15 20.16 12.76
N PHE A 200 0.71 19.35 11.86
CA PHE A 200 -0.05 18.26 11.23
C PHE A 200 -0.31 17.17 12.26
N ASP A 201 -1.55 16.66 12.31
CA ASP A 201 -1.95 15.50 13.11
C ASP A 201 -1.47 15.53 14.57
N LYS A 202 -2.02 16.51 15.30
CA LYS A 202 -1.76 16.68 16.73
C LYS A 202 -2.16 15.45 17.56
N GLN A 203 -3.17 14.66 17.12
CA GLN A 203 -3.61 13.48 17.88
C GLN A 203 -2.63 12.32 17.71
N GLY A 204 -2.27 11.94 16.48
CA GLY A 204 -1.24 10.93 16.24
C GLY A 204 0.07 11.29 16.93
N SER A 205 0.50 12.55 16.82
CA SER A 205 1.67 13.07 17.56
C SER A 205 1.60 12.82 19.07
N GLU A 206 0.46 13.10 19.72
CA GLU A 206 0.28 12.84 21.15
C GLU A 206 0.32 11.35 21.52
N ASP A 207 -0.12 10.46 20.63
CA ASP A 207 -0.13 9.02 20.89
C ASP A 207 1.24 8.34 20.68
N PHE A 208 2.19 9.01 20.03
CA PHE A 208 3.63 8.67 19.99
C PHE A 208 4.52 9.41 21.01
N ASP A 209 3.94 10.23 21.91
CA ASP A 209 4.69 11.15 22.79
C ASP A 209 5.54 12.20 22.04
N GLN A 210 5.05 12.65 20.88
CA GLN A 210 5.64 13.67 20.01
C GLN A 210 7.06 13.34 19.47
N ALA A 211 7.50 12.09 19.63
CA ALA A 211 8.82 11.61 19.23
C ALA A 211 8.74 10.17 18.69
N ILE A 212 9.36 9.91 17.55
CA ILE A 212 9.39 8.59 16.90
C ILE A 212 10.76 8.24 16.32
N TYR A 213 11.65 9.22 16.16
CA TYR A 213 13.02 9.00 15.72
C TYR A 213 13.79 8.03 16.64
N GLY A 214 14.38 7.01 16.04
CA GLY A 214 15.14 5.96 16.72
C GLY A 214 14.28 4.92 17.46
N LYS A 215 12.95 5.07 17.47
CA LYS A 215 12.03 4.06 18.02
C LYS A 215 11.68 3.02 16.95
N ARG A 216 11.36 1.79 17.38
CA ARG A 216 10.87 0.69 16.53
C ARG A 216 9.33 0.65 16.46
N ASN A 217 8.72 1.80 16.19
CA ASN A 217 7.27 1.96 16.20
C ASN A 217 6.62 1.50 14.88
N TRP A 218 5.56 0.71 15.00
CA TRP A 218 4.57 0.52 13.95
C TRP A 218 3.89 1.86 13.62
N ILE A 219 3.51 2.03 12.36
CA ILE A 219 2.76 3.18 11.85
C ILE A 219 1.67 2.73 10.88
N GLY A 220 0.69 3.60 10.63
CA GLY A 220 -0.49 3.35 9.80
C GLY A 220 -0.70 4.34 8.64
N THR A 221 -1.94 4.34 8.14
CA THR A 221 -2.43 5.29 7.12
C THR A 221 -2.39 6.74 7.59
N THR A 222 -2.57 6.96 8.89
CA THR A 222 -2.51 8.24 9.61
C THR A 222 -1.15 8.90 9.43
N GLU A 223 -0.08 8.27 9.92
CA GLU A 223 1.30 8.80 9.79
C GLU A 223 1.73 8.92 8.34
N CYS A 224 1.34 7.97 7.49
CA CYS A 224 1.57 8.02 6.04
C CYS A 224 0.92 9.27 5.41
N ALA A 225 -0.36 9.54 5.70
CA ALA A 225 -1.04 10.74 5.22
C ALA A 225 -0.43 12.02 5.82
N THR A 226 -0.16 12.05 7.12
CA THR A 226 0.48 13.16 7.85
C THR A 226 1.83 13.55 7.25
N LEU A 227 2.68 12.56 6.95
CA LEU A 227 3.97 12.79 6.30
C LEU A 227 3.80 13.44 4.92
N PHE A 228 3.01 12.84 4.03
CA PHE A 228 2.82 13.39 2.68
C PHE A 228 2.13 14.77 2.67
N ARG A 229 1.15 14.98 3.56
CA ARG A 229 0.48 16.29 3.77
C ARG A 229 1.45 17.38 4.23
N SER A 230 2.49 17.04 4.99
CA SER A 230 3.49 18.02 5.46
C SER A 230 4.37 18.61 4.36
N PHE A 231 4.40 17.97 3.18
CA PHE A 231 4.99 18.48 1.93
C PHE A 231 3.93 19.07 0.98
N GLY A 232 2.68 19.23 1.43
CA GLY A 232 1.56 19.74 0.65
C GLY A 232 0.89 18.72 -0.29
N LEU A 233 1.23 17.43 -0.24
CA LEU A 233 0.54 16.45 -1.09
C LEU A 233 -0.85 16.13 -0.54
N ARG A 234 -1.83 16.01 -1.43
CA ARG A 234 -3.23 15.69 -1.13
C ARG A 234 -3.43 14.20 -0.80
N ALA A 235 -2.87 13.76 0.33
CA ALA A 235 -3.10 12.41 0.85
C ALA A 235 -4.46 12.30 1.57
N ARG A 236 -5.23 11.26 1.27
CA ARG A 236 -6.55 10.97 1.86
C ARG A 236 -6.65 9.52 2.31
N ILE A 237 -7.38 9.31 3.41
CA ILE A 237 -7.60 7.99 4.04
C ILE A 237 -9.02 7.51 3.71
N VAL A 238 -9.20 6.22 3.49
CA VAL A 238 -10.51 5.57 3.29
C VAL A 238 -10.65 4.37 4.22
N ASP A 239 -11.77 4.29 4.93
CA ASP A 239 -12.05 3.27 5.95
C ASP A 239 -13.12 2.30 5.45
N PHE A 240 -12.81 1.00 5.43
CA PHE A 240 -13.74 -0.07 5.02
C PHE A 240 -14.09 -0.91 6.25
N VAL A 241 -15.31 -0.72 6.76
CA VAL A 241 -15.75 -1.22 8.08
C VAL A 241 -16.99 -2.12 7.94
N SER A 242 -17.02 -3.26 8.64
CA SER A 242 -18.26 -4.04 8.78
C SER A 242 -19.23 -3.36 9.74
N ARG A 243 -20.49 -3.20 9.35
CA ARG A 243 -21.55 -2.55 10.15
C ARG A 243 -21.77 -3.19 11.53
N GLU A 244 -21.42 -4.47 11.70
CA GLU A 244 -21.52 -5.20 12.96
C GLU A 244 -20.67 -4.60 14.10
N ILE A 245 -19.68 -3.77 13.75
CA ILE A 245 -18.78 -3.10 14.72
C ILE A 245 -19.48 -1.90 15.39
N ASP A 246 -20.31 -1.14 14.66
CA ASP A 246 -20.95 0.10 15.16
C ASP A 246 -22.08 -0.14 16.17
N ILE A 247 -22.74 -1.30 16.10
CA ILE A 247 -23.87 -1.59 17.00
C ILE A 247 -23.37 -1.73 18.45
N ARG A 248 -22.12 -2.19 18.67
CA ARG A 248 -21.58 -2.45 20.01
C ARG A 248 -20.93 -1.24 20.69
N SER A 249 -20.70 -0.14 19.97
CA SER A 249 -20.21 1.12 20.54
C SER A 249 -21.33 2.04 21.06
N SER A 250 -22.59 1.77 20.68
CA SER A 250 -23.73 2.66 20.95
C SER A 250 -24.52 2.34 22.23
N GLU A 251 -24.33 1.18 22.87
CA GLU A 251 -25.18 0.70 23.99
C GLU A 251 -24.60 0.89 25.41
N VAL A 252 -23.67 1.82 25.64
CA VAL A 252 -23.31 2.26 27.01
C VAL A 252 -23.14 3.78 27.13
N GLY A 253 -24.15 4.44 27.71
CA GLY A 253 -24.01 5.74 28.37
C GLY A 253 -24.34 6.99 27.54
N LYS A 254 -25.26 7.82 28.05
CA LYS A 254 -25.57 9.15 27.50
C LYS A 254 -24.45 10.14 27.84
N CYS A 255 -23.54 10.40 26.90
CA CYS A 255 -22.59 11.51 26.96
C CYS A 255 -22.63 12.32 25.66
N VAL A 256 -23.57 13.27 25.55
CA VAL A 256 -23.64 14.18 24.40
C VAL A 256 -22.55 15.25 24.54
N GLY A 257 -21.49 15.11 23.74
CA GLY A 257 -20.42 16.10 23.59
C GLY A 257 -19.84 16.02 22.19
N ASN A 258 -19.61 17.17 21.55
CA ASN A 258 -19.17 17.26 20.16
C ASN A 258 -17.68 16.88 20.01
N MET A 259 -17.38 15.58 20.06
CA MET A 259 -16.13 15.06 19.50
C MET A 259 -16.25 15.01 17.98
N ALA A 260 -15.30 15.61 17.28
CA ALA A 260 -15.16 15.44 15.83
C ALA A 260 -14.90 13.96 15.51
N PRO A 261 -15.34 13.44 14.34
CA PRO A 261 -15.11 12.05 13.97
C PRO A 261 -13.61 11.76 13.88
N GLN A 262 -13.08 11.07 14.89
CA GLN A 262 -11.67 10.73 15.01
C GLN A 262 -11.34 9.61 14.02
N VAL A 263 -10.38 9.86 13.12
CA VAL A 263 -9.76 8.80 12.32
C VAL A 263 -8.99 7.88 13.27
N TYR A 264 -9.28 6.59 13.23
CA TYR A 264 -8.61 5.58 14.05
C TYR A 264 -8.30 4.36 13.18
N GLY A 265 -7.01 4.10 12.96
CA GLY A 265 -6.53 3.03 12.09
C GLY A 265 -6.45 1.65 12.74
N PRO A 266 -6.26 0.58 11.94
CA PRO A 266 -6.04 -0.77 12.45
C PRO A 266 -4.81 -0.93 13.34
N MET A 267 -3.81 -0.05 13.20
CA MET A 267 -2.53 -0.13 13.92
C MET A 267 -2.54 0.67 15.23
N ASP A 268 -3.48 1.59 15.39
CA ASP A 268 -3.55 2.54 16.50
C ASP A 268 -3.76 1.83 17.86
N ARG A 269 -4.33 0.62 17.83
CA ARG A 269 -4.45 -0.30 18.97
C ARG A 269 -3.10 -0.69 19.57
N TYR A 270 -2.03 -0.67 18.79
CA TYR A 270 -0.68 -1.08 19.18
C TYR A 270 0.18 0.11 19.67
N LEU A 271 -0.39 1.32 19.74
CA LEU A 271 0.30 2.51 20.24
C LEU A 271 0.40 2.51 21.77
N SER A 272 1.42 3.17 22.30
CA SER A 272 1.89 2.99 23.68
C SER A 272 1.00 3.58 24.77
N LYS A 273 -0.23 3.99 24.46
CA LYS A 273 -1.21 4.56 25.40
C LYS A 273 -2.53 3.80 25.39
N GLY A 274 -2.63 2.83 26.29
CA GLY A 274 -3.92 2.30 26.75
C GLY A 274 -4.72 3.36 27.51
N LYS A 275 -5.30 4.34 26.80
CA LYS A 275 -6.36 5.20 27.33
C LYS A 275 -7.53 4.31 27.74
N ASN A 276 -7.98 4.38 28.99
CA ASN A 276 -8.94 3.45 29.59
C ASN A 276 -10.38 3.63 29.07
N VAL A 277 -10.62 3.27 27.81
CA VAL A 277 -11.95 3.10 27.20
C VAL A 277 -12.08 1.71 26.54
N VAL A 278 -11.45 0.71 27.16
CA VAL A 278 -11.78 -0.71 26.92
C VAL A 278 -12.39 -1.26 28.20
N SER A 279 -13.72 -1.19 28.29
CA SER A 279 -14.50 -1.95 29.26
C SER A 279 -14.15 -3.43 29.12
N LYS A 280 -13.45 -3.97 30.13
CA LYS A 280 -12.98 -5.38 30.29
C LYS A 280 -12.98 -6.19 28.99
N ALA A 281 -11.83 -6.29 28.32
CA ALA A 281 -11.64 -6.99 27.04
C ALA A 281 -12.50 -8.26 26.88
N VAL A 282 -13.68 -8.09 26.27
CA VAL A 282 -14.59 -9.19 25.96
C VAL A 282 -14.01 -9.89 24.74
N PRO A 283 -13.81 -11.22 24.74
CA PRO A 283 -13.41 -11.94 23.54
C PRO A 283 -14.50 -11.76 22.49
N ILE A 284 -14.22 -11.01 21.43
CA ILE A 284 -15.14 -10.80 20.32
C ILE A 284 -15.25 -12.12 19.56
N SER A 285 -16.27 -12.91 19.88
CA SER A 285 -16.65 -14.08 19.08
C SER A 285 -17.21 -13.60 17.74
N TYR A 286 -16.41 -13.74 16.68
CA TYR A 286 -16.79 -13.36 15.33
C TYR A 286 -17.83 -14.34 14.77
N ASP A 287 -19.07 -13.92 14.56
CA ASP A 287 -19.94 -14.64 13.60
C ASP A 287 -19.39 -14.39 12.19
N VAL A 288 -19.47 -15.40 11.33
CA VAL A 288 -18.69 -15.48 10.09
C VAL A 288 -19.43 -14.87 8.89
N LYS A 289 -20.69 -14.44 9.08
CA LYS A 289 -21.68 -14.30 8.00
C LYS A 289 -21.71 -12.96 7.26
N ALA A 290 -21.26 -11.85 7.84
CA ALA A 290 -21.32 -10.53 7.17
C ALA A 290 -20.17 -10.23 6.18
N LYS A 291 -19.17 -11.13 6.08
CA LYS A 291 -17.89 -10.89 5.39
C LYS A 291 -17.94 -10.39 3.92
N PRO A 292 -18.85 -10.84 3.03
CA PRO A 292 -18.73 -10.55 1.60
C PRO A 292 -18.75 -9.07 1.22
N LYS A 293 -19.51 -8.25 1.96
CA LYS A 293 -19.81 -6.88 1.52
C LYS A 293 -18.63 -5.92 1.61
N VAL A 294 -17.88 -5.95 2.71
CA VAL A 294 -16.72 -5.06 2.92
C VAL A 294 -15.62 -5.37 1.91
N GLN A 295 -15.43 -6.65 1.60
CA GLN A 295 -14.48 -7.10 0.58
C GLN A 295 -14.86 -6.57 -0.82
N GLN A 296 -16.13 -6.69 -1.20
CA GLN A 296 -16.61 -6.17 -2.49
C GLN A 296 -16.49 -4.63 -2.56
N ALA A 297 -16.90 -3.91 -1.52
CA ALA A 297 -16.79 -2.45 -1.48
C ALA A 297 -15.33 -1.95 -1.61
N LEU A 298 -14.37 -2.67 -1.02
CA LEU A 298 -12.94 -2.41 -1.18
C LEU A 298 -12.46 -2.67 -2.62
N ILE A 299 -12.87 -3.78 -3.22
CA ILE A 299 -12.55 -4.13 -4.62
C ILE A 299 -13.13 -3.11 -5.60
N ASP A 300 -14.40 -2.74 -5.43
CA ASP A 300 -15.09 -1.74 -6.27
C ASP A 300 -14.42 -0.36 -6.14
N TRP A 301 -14.01 0.03 -4.93
CA TRP A 301 -13.30 1.28 -4.71
C TRP A 301 -11.93 1.28 -5.41
N VAL A 302 -11.13 0.21 -5.25
CA VAL A 302 -9.80 0.10 -5.88
C VAL A 302 -9.92 0.04 -7.41
N TRP A 303 -10.93 -0.64 -7.94
CA TRP A 303 -11.23 -0.63 -9.38
C TRP A 303 -11.52 0.78 -9.88
N ASN A 304 -12.47 1.48 -9.27
CA ASN A 304 -12.85 2.85 -9.65
C ASN A 304 -11.71 3.86 -9.46
N TYR A 305 -10.83 3.66 -8.46
CA TYR A 305 -9.64 4.48 -8.26
C TYR A 305 -8.67 4.38 -9.45
N PHE A 306 -8.32 3.15 -9.87
CA PHE A 306 -7.35 2.93 -10.95
C PHE A 306 -7.92 3.14 -12.35
N ALA A 307 -9.20 2.85 -12.59
CA ALA A 307 -9.81 2.79 -13.92
C ALA A 307 -10.01 4.13 -14.64
N ASP A 308 -9.84 5.27 -13.94
CA ASP A 308 -9.85 6.67 -14.40
C ASP A 308 -10.57 6.92 -15.75
N ASN A 309 -11.82 7.42 -15.66
CA ASN A 309 -12.89 7.53 -16.68
C ASN A 309 -12.55 7.99 -18.12
N LYS A 310 -11.30 8.36 -18.42
CA LYS A 310 -10.80 8.77 -19.74
C LYS A 310 -10.21 7.61 -20.56
N SER A 311 -9.83 6.50 -19.91
CA SER A 311 -9.09 5.40 -20.56
C SER A 311 -10.01 4.33 -21.14
N ARG A 312 -10.32 4.41 -22.44
CA ARG A 312 -11.00 3.33 -23.16
C ARG A 312 -10.08 2.12 -23.35
N ILE A 313 -10.38 1.02 -22.67
CA ILE A 313 -9.69 -0.28 -22.86
C ILE A 313 -9.92 -0.76 -24.31
N SER A 314 -8.83 -1.02 -25.04
CA SER A 314 -8.86 -1.57 -26.39
C SER A 314 -7.80 -2.68 -26.51
N GLY A 315 -8.23 -3.90 -26.79
CA GLY A 315 -7.36 -5.09 -26.83
C GLY A 315 -8.07 -6.34 -26.32
N ASN A 316 -7.59 -7.53 -26.72
CA ASN A 316 -8.15 -8.80 -26.25
C ASN A 316 -7.67 -9.20 -24.86
N HIS A 317 -6.48 -8.73 -24.45
CA HIS A 317 -6.00 -8.70 -23.06
C HIS A 317 -5.70 -7.23 -22.76
N GLY A 318 -6.50 -6.62 -21.88
CA GLY A 318 -6.48 -5.17 -21.69
C GLY A 318 -5.59 -4.77 -20.52
N ILE A 319 -4.30 -4.52 -20.74
CA ILE A 319 -3.44 -3.91 -19.72
C ILE A 319 -3.40 -2.39 -19.90
N LEU A 320 -3.83 -1.68 -18.87
CA LEU A 320 -3.77 -0.22 -18.78
C LEU A 320 -2.76 0.19 -17.72
N VAL A 321 -1.83 1.09 -18.06
CA VAL A 321 -1.00 1.80 -17.08
C VAL A 321 -1.67 3.12 -16.76
N SER A 322 -2.11 3.26 -15.51
CA SER A 322 -2.85 4.40 -14.98
C SER A 322 -1.89 5.42 -14.34
N GLN A 323 -2.21 6.70 -14.48
CA GLN A 323 -1.46 7.83 -13.90
C GLN A 323 -1.74 8.04 -12.40
N LYS A 324 -2.41 7.06 -11.77
CA LYS A 324 -2.71 7.03 -10.34
C LYS A 324 -1.49 6.53 -9.57
N ALA A 325 -1.35 7.01 -8.33
CA ALA A 325 -0.35 6.49 -7.41
C ALA A 325 -0.69 5.06 -6.97
N PRO A 326 0.28 4.24 -6.53
CA PRO A 326 -0.04 3.05 -5.76
C PRO A 326 -0.75 3.42 -4.45
N LEU A 327 -1.51 2.49 -3.90
CA LEU A 327 -2.26 2.68 -2.65
C LEU A 327 -1.49 2.06 -1.49
N TYR A 328 -1.28 2.82 -0.41
CA TYR A 328 -0.88 2.25 0.87
C TYR A 328 -2.09 1.50 1.44
N PHE A 329 -1.92 0.22 1.75
CA PHE A 329 -3.00 -0.69 2.16
C PHE A 329 -2.73 -1.26 3.54
N GLN A 330 -3.60 -0.91 4.49
CA GLN A 330 -3.46 -1.28 5.90
C GLN A 330 -4.53 -2.29 6.30
N HIS A 331 -4.11 -3.28 7.08
CA HIS A 331 -5.01 -4.04 7.93
C HIS A 331 -4.39 -4.25 9.33
N ASP A 332 -5.19 -4.86 10.20
CA ASP A 332 -4.75 -5.34 11.52
C ASP A 332 -3.48 -6.20 11.39
N GLY A 333 -2.39 -5.73 12.01
CA GLY A 333 -1.09 -6.39 12.12
C GLY A 333 -0.09 -6.20 10.97
N HIS A 334 -0.48 -5.70 9.78
CA HIS A 334 0.46 -5.53 8.65
C HIS A 334 -0.01 -4.53 7.59
N SER A 335 0.92 -3.98 6.81
CA SER A 335 0.68 -3.05 5.71
C SER A 335 1.39 -3.47 4.42
N ARG A 336 0.80 -3.16 3.27
CA ARG A 336 1.27 -3.51 1.93
C ARG A 336 1.02 -2.36 0.95
N THR A 337 1.50 -2.48 -0.28
CA THR A 337 1.27 -1.49 -1.36
C THR A 337 0.50 -2.13 -2.51
N ILE A 338 -0.71 -1.65 -2.80
CA ILE A 338 -1.46 -2.10 -3.99
C ILE A 338 -0.96 -1.29 -5.19
N VAL A 339 -0.40 -2.00 -6.18
CA VAL A 339 0.14 -1.43 -7.43
C VAL A 339 -0.76 -1.65 -8.64
N GLY A 340 -1.92 -2.30 -8.45
CA GLY A 340 -2.92 -2.47 -9.48
C GLY A 340 -4.03 -3.44 -9.12
N ILE A 341 -4.89 -3.72 -10.09
CA ILE A 341 -6.02 -4.65 -9.98
C ILE A 341 -6.24 -5.38 -11.30
N GLN A 342 -6.50 -6.69 -11.24
CA GLN A 342 -6.83 -7.54 -12.37
C GLN A 342 -8.25 -8.09 -12.22
N MET A 343 -9.06 -7.94 -13.26
CA MET A 343 -10.36 -8.59 -13.43
C MET A 343 -10.23 -9.76 -14.43
N LYS A 344 -10.66 -10.96 -14.03
CA LYS A 344 -10.78 -12.13 -14.89
C LYS A 344 -12.21 -12.26 -15.41
N CYS A 345 -12.38 -12.31 -16.73
CA CYS A 345 -13.68 -12.42 -17.38
C CYS A 345 -14.03 -13.88 -17.69
N GLN A 346 -14.71 -14.56 -16.75
CA GLN A 346 -15.26 -15.90 -17.00
C GLN A 346 -16.44 -15.82 -17.97
N ARG A 347 -16.56 -16.78 -18.91
CA ARG A 347 -17.58 -16.71 -19.99
C ARG A 347 -19.03 -16.76 -19.48
N ASN A 348 -19.28 -17.53 -18.42
CA ASN A 348 -20.61 -17.71 -17.79
C ASN A 348 -20.53 -17.62 -16.25
N GLY A 349 -19.49 -16.99 -15.69
CA GLY A 349 -19.21 -16.96 -14.25
C GLY A 349 -19.14 -15.55 -13.66
N PRO A 350 -19.14 -15.41 -12.33
CA PRO A 350 -18.96 -14.11 -11.68
C PRO A 350 -17.60 -13.51 -12.01
N MET A 351 -17.53 -12.17 -12.10
CA MET A 351 -16.27 -11.45 -12.29
C MET A 351 -15.36 -11.69 -11.08
N GLN A 352 -14.17 -12.26 -11.32
CA GLN A 352 -13.18 -12.48 -10.28
C GLN A 352 -12.13 -11.38 -10.29
N TYR A 353 -11.87 -10.78 -9.12
CA TYR A 353 -10.91 -9.70 -8.96
C TYR A 353 -9.71 -10.16 -8.12
N ASN A 354 -8.51 -9.80 -8.59
CA ASN A 354 -7.26 -9.95 -7.87
C ASN A 354 -6.61 -8.58 -7.69
N LEU A 355 -6.33 -8.22 -6.44
CA LEU A 355 -5.43 -7.10 -6.16
C LEU A 355 -4.00 -7.51 -6.53
N LEU A 356 -3.24 -6.57 -7.09
CA LEU A 356 -1.81 -6.73 -7.38
C LEU A 356 -1.05 -5.96 -6.31
N ILE A 357 -0.37 -6.70 -5.44
CA ILE A 357 0.17 -6.18 -4.17
C ILE A 357 1.67 -6.44 -4.07
N LEU A 358 2.41 -5.42 -3.70
CA LEU A 358 3.78 -5.52 -3.20
C LEU A 358 3.74 -5.59 -1.67
N ASP A 359 4.41 -6.58 -1.09
CA ASP A 359 4.53 -6.78 0.35
C ASP A 359 6.00 -6.62 0.77
N PRO A 360 6.33 -5.67 1.67
CA PRO A 360 7.71 -5.43 2.08
C PRO A 360 8.34 -6.63 2.84
N GLY A 361 7.57 -7.65 3.22
CA GLY A 361 8.11 -8.91 3.73
C GLY A 361 8.80 -9.79 2.67
N HIS A 362 8.57 -9.56 1.38
CA HIS A 362 9.26 -10.28 0.31
C HIS A 362 10.65 -9.68 0.04
N THR A 363 11.63 -10.51 -0.36
CA THR A 363 12.92 -9.99 -0.83
C THR A 363 12.82 -9.51 -2.28
N THR A 364 13.38 -8.32 -2.55
CA THR A 364 13.37 -7.67 -3.87
C THR A 364 14.03 -8.54 -4.94
N GLU A 365 15.08 -9.29 -4.58
CA GLU A 365 15.75 -10.23 -5.49
C GLU A 365 14.87 -11.45 -5.84
N SER A 366 14.24 -12.08 -4.85
CA SER A 366 13.38 -13.26 -5.10
C SER A 366 12.17 -12.90 -5.96
N LEU A 367 11.54 -11.77 -5.66
CA LEU A 367 10.41 -11.23 -6.42
C LEU A 367 10.80 -10.94 -7.88
N ALA A 368 11.95 -10.28 -8.11
CA ALA A 368 12.47 -10.02 -9.44
C ALA A 368 12.88 -11.30 -10.19
N LYS A 369 13.40 -12.32 -9.48
CA LYS A 369 13.75 -13.63 -10.06
C LYS A 369 12.50 -14.40 -10.52
N SER A 370 11.47 -14.46 -9.69
CA SER A 370 10.19 -15.09 -10.04
C SER A 370 9.49 -14.42 -11.22
N LEU A 371 9.56 -13.08 -11.32
CA LEU A 371 9.06 -12.36 -12.48
C LEU A 371 9.91 -12.61 -13.74
N LYS A 372 11.25 -12.50 -13.66
CA LYS A 372 12.14 -12.77 -14.81
C LYS A 372 12.00 -14.19 -15.36
N GLY A 373 11.72 -15.17 -14.50
CA GLY A 373 11.43 -16.55 -14.89
C GLY A 373 9.96 -16.83 -15.23
N ASN A 374 9.07 -15.83 -15.15
CA ASN A 374 7.60 -15.96 -15.25
C ASN A 374 7.01 -17.14 -14.42
N PHE A 375 7.57 -17.39 -13.24
CA PHE A 375 7.24 -18.57 -12.42
C PHE A 375 7.03 -18.23 -10.94
N GLY A 376 5.88 -18.61 -10.41
CA GLY A 376 5.51 -18.46 -8.99
C GLY A 376 5.18 -17.04 -8.54
N TRP A 377 5.46 -16.01 -9.35
CA TRP A 377 5.21 -14.60 -9.01
C TRP A 377 3.73 -14.31 -8.69
N GLN A 378 2.80 -15.10 -9.24
CA GLN A 378 1.37 -14.98 -8.93
C GLN A 378 1.10 -15.19 -7.44
N LYS A 379 1.77 -16.16 -6.79
CA LYS A 379 1.67 -16.38 -5.33
C LYS A 379 2.25 -15.21 -4.52
N LEU A 380 3.22 -14.47 -5.07
CA LEU A 380 3.82 -13.32 -4.40
C LEU A 380 2.99 -12.03 -4.55
N ILE A 381 2.37 -11.80 -5.72
CA ILE A 381 1.77 -10.50 -6.07
C ILE A 381 0.24 -10.53 -6.08
N LYS A 382 -0.41 -11.62 -6.50
CA LYS A 382 -1.88 -11.66 -6.63
C LYS A 382 -2.54 -11.98 -5.30
N ARG A 383 -3.54 -11.20 -4.91
CA ARG A 383 -4.39 -11.46 -3.74
C ARG A 383 -5.85 -11.38 -4.15
N GLY A 384 -6.50 -12.54 -4.24
CA GLY A 384 -7.92 -12.66 -4.56
C GLY A 384 -8.81 -12.18 -3.42
N VAL A 385 -10.05 -11.82 -3.74
CA VAL A 385 -11.05 -11.29 -2.79
C VAL A 385 -11.19 -12.18 -1.54
N HIS A 386 -11.12 -13.51 -1.70
CA HIS A 386 -11.21 -14.48 -0.61
C HIS A 386 -10.10 -14.35 0.46
N THR A 387 -8.94 -13.80 0.12
CA THR A 387 -7.80 -13.61 1.06
C THR A 387 -8.05 -12.45 2.03
N LEU A 388 -9.03 -11.58 1.74
CA LEU A 388 -9.28 -10.33 2.45
C LEU A 388 -10.10 -10.58 3.74
N LYS A 389 -9.60 -11.48 4.60
CA LYS A 389 -10.29 -12.09 5.74
C LYS A 389 -10.38 -11.19 7.00
N LYS A 390 -9.79 -9.99 7.02
CA LYS A 390 -9.77 -9.08 8.20
C LYS A 390 -11.06 -8.22 8.30
N PRO A 391 -11.46 -7.76 9.50
CA PRO A 391 -12.74 -7.05 9.73
C PRO A 391 -12.69 -5.54 9.45
N LEU A 392 -11.49 -4.96 9.32
CA LEU A 392 -11.23 -3.56 9.05
C LEU A 392 -10.06 -3.46 8.07
N TYR A 393 -10.26 -2.68 7.00
CA TYR A 393 -9.23 -2.30 6.05
C TYR A 393 -9.19 -0.79 5.93
N GLN A 394 -8.00 -0.24 5.67
CA GLN A 394 -7.86 1.16 5.25
C GLN A 394 -6.95 1.30 4.04
N LEU A 395 -7.21 2.34 3.25
CA LEU A 395 -6.34 2.79 2.18
C LEU A 395 -5.86 4.21 2.47
N CYS A 396 -4.61 4.53 2.13
CA CYS A 396 -4.16 5.91 1.95
C CYS A 396 -3.75 6.11 0.47
N PHE A 397 -4.30 7.16 -0.14
CA PHE A 397 -4.14 7.47 -1.56
C PHE A 397 -3.78 8.95 -1.77
N LEU A 398 -3.14 9.29 -2.90
CA LEU A 398 -2.72 10.66 -3.20
C LEU A 398 -3.36 11.19 -4.49
N ASP A 399 -4.15 12.25 -4.37
CA ASP A 399 -4.64 13.03 -5.52
C ASP A 399 -3.50 13.80 -6.22
N PRO A 400 -3.70 14.27 -7.47
CA PRO A 400 -2.71 15.08 -8.18
C PRO A 400 -2.45 16.47 -7.56
N GLY A 401 -1.27 17.01 -7.86
CA GLY A 401 -0.90 18.38 -7.50
C GLY A 401 -0.58 18.62 -6.02
N ILE A 402 -0.06 19.82 -5.74
CA ILE A 402 0.33 20.27 -4.40
C ILE A 402 -0.70 21.29 -3.87
N ALA A 403 -0.91 21.29 -2.55
CA ALA A 403 -1.74 22.22 -1.80
C ALA A 403 -0.93 23.42 -1.27
N SER A 404 -1.56 24.60 -1.19
CA SER A 404 -0.91 25.83 -0.74
C SER A 404 -1.90 26.78 -0.06
N GLY A 405 -1.39 27.82 0.60
CA GLY A 405 -2.22 28.80 1.32
C GLY A 405 -3.10 28.13 2.39
N GLU A 406 -4.38 28.47 2.40
CA GLU A 406 -5.36 27.94 3.38
C GLU A 406 -5.56 26.41 3.25
N GLU A 407 -5.33 25.83 2.06
CA GLU A 407 -5.50 24.39 1.84
C GLU A 407 -4.49 23.58 2.66
N ILE A 408 -3.23 24.03 2.78
CA ILE A 408 -2.21 23.29 3.53
C ILE A 408 -2.47 23.31 5.05
N GLU A 409 -3.09 24.39 5.55
CA GLU A 409 -3.58 24.46 6.93
C GLU A 409 -4.79 23.53 7.16
N SER A 410 -5.68 23.39 6.16
CA SER A 410 -6.77 22.41 6.23
C SER A 410 -6.25 20.96 6.33
N LEU A 411 -5.18 20.64 5.58
CA LEU A 411 -4.56 19.31 5.55
C LEU A 411 -3.91 18.89 6.89
N LYS A 412 -3.71 19.82 7.84
CA LYS A 412 -3.22 19.47 9.19
C LYS A 412 -4.19 18.60 9.98
N ASN A 413 -5.48 18.65 9.64
CA ASN A 413 -6.50 17.84 10.29
C ASN A 413 -6.74 16.55 9.46
N LEU A 414 -6.52 15.38 10.08
CA LEU A 414 -6.83 14.10 9.44
C LEU A 414 -8.34 13.84 9.45
N HIS A 415 -8.86 13.48 8.29
CA HIS A 415 -10.24 13.07 8.06
C HIS A 415 -10.21 11.87 7.11
N SER A 416 -11.00 10.84 7.38
CA SER A 416 -11.15 9.64 6.53
C SER A 416 -12.49 9.65 5.80
N ILE A 417 -12.52 8.98 4.66
CA ILE A 417 -13.75 8.71 3.90
C ILE A 417 -14.25 7.34 4.33
N ARG A 418 -15.39 7.27 5.03
CA ARG A 418 -15.95 6.00 5.47
C ARG A 418 -16.75 5.33 4.36
N VAL A 419 -16.48 4.06 4.11
CA VAL A 419 -17.22 3.19 3.17
C VAL A 419 -17.88 2.06 3.96
N GLU A 420 -19.19 2.20 4.18
CA GLU A 420 -20.02 1.21 4.88
C GLU A 420 -20.73 0.29 3.88
N ALA A 421 -20.77 -1.02 4.17
CA ALA A 421 -21.23 -2.06 3.23
C ALA A 421 -22.42 -2.88 3.79
#